data_AF-A0AAP6Y285-F1
#
_entry.id   AF-A0AAP6Y285-F1
#
_cell.length_a   1.000
_cell.length_b   1.000
_cell.length_c   1.000
_cell.angle_alpha   90.00
_cell.angle_beta   90.00
_cell.angle_gamma   90.00
#
_symmetry.space_group_name_H-M   'P 1'
#
loop_
_entity.id
_entity.type
_entity.pdbx_description
1 polymer ?
#
loop_
_entity_poly.entity_id
_entity_poly.type
_entity_poly.pdbx_seq_one_letter_code
_entity_poly.pdbx_strand_id
1 'polypeptide(L)'
;MNSSVVKSIVLHLGIGGFLYASANIHPPAPKVMEVTLNSAIPTPDKAVSAVTVDQKQVEQKIAELQKKEKDKKSAEDKRIRDLERRAANARKQRESESRHIKKLEQERKAKEKETAEAQAQAKKARAIEQKERAKAKQAEKQKQEAESAAKAAADKRKTEEDALKKAEAERKKREEEAKDRAAEAERKRQQAMQEQMLQEQLAKEQAARSKIRQQQVVSEVDKYRALIMARIQQNLLIDEKMKNQQCRVNIRLGFNGLVTQVKSLGGDKLVCEAALRAVRMADTLPVSKDKDVFEQLKNINLTIKPEF
;
A
#
# COMPACT_ATOMS: atom_id res chain seq x y z
N MET A 1 18.52 -30.35 34.67
CA MET A 1 19.66 -29.84 35.47
C MET A 1 20.60 -29.09 34.55
N ASN A 2 20.80 -27.79 34.79
CA ASN A 2 21.52 -26.91 33.88
C ASN A 2 23.03 -27.25 33.84
N SER A 3 23.61 -27.30 32.64
CA SER A 3 25.01 -27.67 32.37
C SER A 3 26.04 -26.94 33.25
N SER A 4 25.73 -25.71 33.68
CA SER A 4 26.59 -24.90 34.55
C SER A 4 26.74 -25.46 35.97
N VAL A 5 25.72 -26.12 36.51
CA VAL A 5 25.77 -26.71 37.85
C VAL A 5 26.67 -27.95 37.85
N VAL A 6 26.60 -28.77 36.79
CA VAL A 6 27.44 -29.96 36.64
C VAL A 6 28.92 -29.57 36.49
N LYS A 7 29.22 -28.54 35.70
CA LYS A 7 30.61 -28.05 35.53
C LYS A 7 31.21 -27.51 36.83
N SER A 8 30.41 -26.84 37.66
CA SER A 8 30.85 -26.34 38.98
C SER A 8 31.19 -27.48 39.95
N ILE A 9 30.35 -28.51 40.01
CA ILE A 9 30.58 -29.67 40.87
C ILE A 9 31.85 -30.43 40.45
N VAL A 10 32.08 -30.62 39.14
CA VAL A 10 33.29 -31.28 38.63
C VAL A 10 34.55 -30.48 38.96
N LEU A 11 34.50 -29.14 38.86
CA LEU A 11 35.63 -28.29 39.21
C LEU A 11 35.97 -28.39 40.70
N HIS A 12 34.97 -28.39 41.58
CA HIS A 12 35.19 -28.49 43.02
C HIS A 12 35.68 -29.87 43.46
N LEU A 13 35.19 -30.95 42.84
CA LEU A 13 35.72 -32.30 43.09
C LEU A 13 37.17 -32.46 42.63
N GLY A 14 37.55 -31.85 41.50
CA GLY A 14 38.92 -31.84 41.01
C GLY A 14 39.89 -31.14 41.96
N ILE A 15 39.48 -30.01 42.54
CA ILE A 15 40.30 -29.27 43.52
C ILE A 15 40.41 -30.05 44.84
N GLY A 16 39.32 -30.66 45.31
CA GLY A 16 39.33 -31.50 46.51
C GLY A 16 40.26 -32.72 46.36
N GLY A 17 40.26 -33.37 45.21
CA GLY A 17 41.16 -34.49 44.90
C GLY A 17 42.64 -34.08 44.85
N PHE A 18 42.94 -32.92 44.27
CA PHE A 18 44.31 -32.40 44.21
C PHE A 18 44.87 -32.06 45.60
N LEU A 19 44.05 -31.46 46.48
CA LEU A 19 44.47 -31.13 47.84
C LEU A 19 44.71 -32.39 48.69
N TYR A 20 43.88 -33.43 48.55
CA TYR A 20 44.09 -34.71 49.24
C TYR A 20 45.41 -35.40 48.82
N ALA A 21 45.76 -35.35 47.53
CA ALA A 21 47.02 -35.92 47.04
C ALA A 21 48.27 -35.16 47.53
N SER A 22 48.14 -33.86 47.80
CA SER A 22 49.27 -33.03 48.26
C SER A 22 49.61 -33.19 49.75
N ALA A 23 48.68 -33.70 50.57
CA ALA A 23 48.83 -33.76 52.02
C ALA A 23 49.66 -34.95 52.54
N ASN A 24 50.09 -35.89 51.68
CA ASN A 24 50.65 -37.19 52.13
C ASN A 24 52.06 -37.52 51.63
N ILE A 25 52.89 -36.52 51.28
CA ILE A 25 54.27 -36.73 50.81
C ILE A 25 55.26 -36.42 51.95
N HIS A 26 55.82 -37.46 52.58
CA HIS A 26 56.91 -37.34 53.56
C HIS A 26 58.28 -37.59 52.90
N PRO A 27 59.26 -36.67 52.99
CA PRO A 27 60.63 -36.92 52.52
C PRO A 27 61.47 -37.74 53.52
N PRO A 28 62.37 -38.64 53.08
CA PRO A 28 63.27 -39.38 53.98
C PRO A 28 64.45 -38.52 54.47
N ALA A 29 64.88 -38.74 55.72
CA ALA A 29 65.94 -37.98 56.38
C ALA A 29 67.38 -38.37 55.92
N PRO A 30 68.32 -37.41 55.80
CA PRO A 30 69.71 -37.70 55.40
C PRO A 30 70.60 -38.16 56.58
N LYS A 31 71.36 -39.24 56.36
CA LYS A 31 72.43 -39.73 57.25
C LYS A 31 73.76 -39.00 56.98
N VAL A 32 74.41 -38.56 58.05
CA VAL A 32 75.71 -37.88 58.12
C VAL A 32 76.88 -38.87 58.01
N MET A 33 78.02 -38.43 57.44
CA MET A 33 79.32 -39.10 57.55
C MET A 33 80.21 -38.32 58.52
N GLU A 34 80.54 -38.94 59.66
CA GLU A 34 81.51 -38.46 60.64
C GLU A 34 82.95 -38.77 60.18
N VAL A 35 83.86 -37.83 60.37
CA VAL A 35 85.31 -38.02 60.18
C VAL A 35 85.95 -38.12 61.56
N THR A 36 86.39 -39.32 61.90
CA THR A 36 87.09 -39.69 63.14
C THR A 36 88.57 -39.28 63.04
N LEU A 37 89.04 -38.41 63.94
CA LEU A 37 90.47 -38.18 64.20
C LEU A 37 90.78 -38.54 65.65
N ASN A 38 91.56 -39.60 65.87
CA ASN A 38 92.31 -39.88 67.09
C ASN A 38 93.78 -40.00 66.65
N SER A 39 94.68 -39.13 67.13
CA SER A 39 95.45 -39.22 68.39
C SER A 39 96.57 -40.28 68.32
N ALA A 40 97.78 -40.13 68.85
CA ALA A 40 98.57 -39.04 69.42
C ALA A 40 99.97 -39.63 69.80
N ILE A 41 100.92 -38.77 70.23
CA ILE A 41 102.02 -39.04 71.23
C ILE A 41 103.29 -39.79 70.71
N PRO A 42 104.51 -39.77 71.32
CA PRO A 42 105.19 -38.92 72.36
C PRO A 42 106.62 -38.40 72.00
N THR A 43 107.18 -37.50 72.84
CA THR A 43 108.63 -37.36 73.19
C THR A 43 108.94 -38.18 74.46
N PRO A 44 110.16 -38.75 74.75
CA PRO A 44 111.34 -37.97 75.17
C PRO A 44 112.78 -38.60 75.00
N ASP A 45 113.79 -37.75 75.24
CA ASP A 45 115.11 -37.91 75.89
C ASP A 45 116.23 -38.95 75.51
N LYS A 46 117.42 -38.34 75.31
CA LYS A 46 118.81 -38.70 75.77
C LYS A 46 119.75 -39.62 74.95
N ALA A 47 120.95 -39.05 74.79
CA ALA A 47 122.30 -39.64 74.85
C ALA A 47 122.85 -40.53 73.71
N VAL A 48 123.82 -39.94 73.00
CA VAL A 48 125.07 -40.48 72.41
C VAL A 48 125.28 -42.00 72.52
N SER A 49 125.33 -42.68 71.38
CA SER A 49 126.09 -43.93 71.20
C SER A 49 126.43 -44.12 69.71
N ALA A 50 127.73 -44.02 69.41
CA ALA A 50 128.29 -44.26 68.09
C ALA A 50 128.27 -45.76 67.79
N VAL A 51 127.45 -46.16 66.82
CA VAL A 51 127.51 -47.48 66.21
C VAL A 51 128.30 -47.34 64.92
N THR A 52 129.41 -48.07 64.85
CA THR A 52 130.23 -48.26 63.66
C THR A 52 129.37 -48.83 62.54
N VAL A 53 129.15 -48.04 61.49
CA VAL A 53 128.34 -48.43 60.34
C VAL A 53 129.23 -49.13 59.32
N ASP A 54 128.88 -50.37 58.99
CA ASP A 54 129.53 -51.18 57.95
C ASP A 54 129.24 -50.58 56.57
N GLN A 55 130.29 -50.03 55.94
CA GLN A 55 130.25 -49.24 54.71
C GLN A 55 129.45 -49.91 53.56
N LYS A 56 129.48 -51.26 53.48
CA LYS A 56 128.82 -52.00 52.38
C LYS A 56 127.29 -52.09 52.51
N GLN A 57 126.73 -52.09 53.72
CA GLN A 57 125.27 -52.18 53.90
C GLN A 57 124.56 -50.85 53.63
N VAL A 58 125.25 -49.73 53.84
CA VAL A 58 124.75 -48.39 53.53
C VAL A 58 124.62 -48.19 52.02
N GLU A 59 125.61 -48.61 51.25
CA GLU A 59 125.60 -48.49 49.78
C GLU A 59 124.47 -49.31 49.13
N GLN A 60 124.23 -50.55 49.59
CA GLN A 60 123.09 -51.35 49.13
C GLN A 60 121.74 -50.69 49.44
N LYS A 61 121.60 -50.12 50.64
CA LYS A 61 120.36 -49.47 51.07
C LYS A 61 120.13 -48.15 50.34
N ILE A 62 121.19 -47.40 50.02
CA ILE A 62 121.13 -46.21 49.16
C ILE A 62 120.69 -46.61 47.75
N ALA A 63 121.24 -47.67 47.17
CA ALA A 63 120.83 -48.15 45.85
C ALA A 63 119.37 -48.63 45.81
N GLU A 64 118.90 -49.31 46.86
CA GLU A 64 117.50 -49.72 47.00
C GLU A 64 116.55 -48.52 47.17
N LEU A 65 116.94 -47.52 47.98
CA LEU A 65 116.19 -46.28 48.15
C LEU A 65 116.12 -45.48 46.85
N GLN A 66 117.23 -45.34 46.12
CA GLN A 66 117.26 -44.68 44.80
C GLN A 66 116.35 -45.39 43.79
N LYS A 67 116.36 -46.73 43.75
CA LYS A 67 115.46 -47.51 42.90
C LYS A 67 113.99 -47.29 43.28
N LYS A 68 113.68 -47.34 44.57
CA LYS A 68 112.32 -47.12 45.11
C LYS A 68 111.83 -45.70 44.86
N GLU A 69 112.68 -44.70 44.96
CA GLU A 69 112.36 -43.30 44.59
C GLU A 69 112.12 -43.14 43.09
N LYS A 70 112.96 -43.75 42.24
CA LYS A 70 112.77 -43.73 40.78
C LYS A 70 111.47 -44.40 40.36
N ASP A 71 111.13 -45.53 40.98
CA ASP A 71 109.87 -46.25 40.73
C ASP A 71 108.66 -45.46 41.24
N LYS A 72 108.75 -44.82 42.41
CA LYS A 72 107.72 -43.90 42.93
C LYS A 72 107.51 -42.71 42.00
N LYS A 73 108.59 -42.06 41.55
CA LYS A 73 108.55 -40.92 40.63
C LYS A 73 107.92 -41.31 39.28
N SER A 74 108.29 -42.46 38.73
CA SER A 74 107.68 -43.00 37.50
C SER A 74 106.19 -43.32 37.67
N ALA A 75 105.78 -43.85 38.83
CA ALA A 75 104.37 -44.10 39.15
C ALA A 75 103.57 -42.80 39.34
N GLU A 76 104.17 -41.77 39.93
CA GLU A 76 103.57 -40.45 40.10
C GLU A 76 103.45 -39.72 38.76
N ASP A 77 104.48 -39.72 37.93
CA ASP A 77 104.45 -39.18 36.56
C ASP A 77 103.35 -39.84 35.71
N LYS A 78 103.19 -41.17 35.83
CA LYS A 78 102.10 -41.91 35.16
C LYS A 78 100.73 -41.47 35.67
N ARG A 79 100.55 -41.28 36.98
CA ARG A 79 99.31 -40.79 37.58
C ARG A 79 98.98 -39.37 37.11
N ILE A 80 99.97 -38.47 37.09
CA ILE A 80 99.80 -37.09 36.62
C ILE A 80 99.37 -37.09 35.14
N ARG A 81 100.06 -37.83 34.26
CA ARG A 81 99.68 -37.93 32.84
C ARG A 81 98.28 -38.49 32.62
N ASP A 82 97.88 -39.48 33.41
CA ASP A 82 96.53 -40.05 33.30
C ASP A 82 95.46 -39.06 33.79
N LEU A 83 95.71 -38.34 34.89
CA LEU A 83 94.84 -37.27 35.38
C LEU A 83 94.73 -36.12 34.37
N GLU A 84 95.84 -35.71 33.75
CA GLU A 84 95.86 -34.70 32.68
C GLU A 84 95.07 -35.16 31.45
N ARG A 85 95.24 -36.43 31.04
CA ARG A 85 94.47 -37.00 29.92
C ARG A 85 92.97 -37.03 30.23
N ARG A 86 92.57 -37.44 31.44
CA ARG A 86 91.16 -37.43 31.88
C ARG A 86 90.62 -36.00 31.93
N ALA A 87 91.38 -35.05 32.45
CA ALA A 87 90.99 -33.64 32.48
C ALA A 87 90.85 -33.03 31.08
N ALA A 88 91.77 -33.34 30.16
CA ALA A 88 91.71 -32.90 28.76
C ALA A 88 90.49 -33.51 28.03
N ASN A 89 90.23 -34.81 28.22
CA ASN A 89 89.05 -35.47 27.65
C ASN A 89 87.75 -34.90 28.21
N ALA A 90 87.66 -34.66 29.52
CA ALA A 90 86.50 -34.04 30.16
C ALA A 90 86.27 -32.60 29.67
N ARG A 91 87.34 -31.81 29.48
CA ARG A 91 87.26 -30.46 28.88
C ARG A 91 86.74 -30.52 27.45
N LYS A 92 87.28 -31.41 26.61
CA LYS A 92 86.84 -31.60 25.22
C LYS A 92 85.37 -32.03 25.13
N GLN A 93 84.94 -32.92 26.02
CA GLN A 93 83.54 -33.36 26.08
C GLN A 93 82.60 -32.22 26.45
N ARG A 94 82.91 -31.46 27.52
CA ARG A 94 82.12 -30.27 27.91
C ARG A 94 82.06 -29.20 26.81
N GLU A 95 83.15 -28.97 26.08
CA GLU A 95 83.16 -28.02 24.97
C GLU A 95 82.28 -28.50 23.82
N SER A 96 82.32 -29.79 23.48
CA SER A 96 81.46 -30.37 22.44
C SER A 96 79.97 -30.33 22.82
N GLU A 97 79.64 -30.64 24.07
CA GLU A 97 78.28 -30.55 24.61
C GLU A 97 77.80 -29.09 24.64
N SER A 98 78.63 -28.14 25.08
CA SER A 98 78.29 -26.72 25.06
C SER A 98 78.06 -26.21 23.63
N ARG A 99 78.88 -26.62 22.66
CA ARG A 99 78.68 -26.29 21.24
C ARG A 99 77.41 -26.91 20.68
N HIS A 100 77.09 -28.15 21.08
CA HIS A 100 75.86 -28.82 20.65
C HIS A 100 74.61 -28.13 21.22
N ILE A 101 74.61 -27.79 22.51
CA ILE A 101 73.53 -27.06 23.17
C ILE A 101 73.33 -25.69 22.52
N LYS A 102 74.42 -24.94 22.25
CA LYS A 102 74.33 -23.64 21.55
C LYS A 102 73.71 -23.76 20.15
N LYS A 103 74.06 -24.80 19.38
CA LYS A 103 73.46 -25.04 18.05
C LYS A 103 71.97 -25.38 18.16
N LEU A 104 71.58 -26.24 19.10
CA LEU A 104 70.17 -26.58 19.33
C LEU A 104 69.34 -25.38 19.78
N GLU A 105 69.91 -24.51 20.63
CA GLU A 105 69.25 -23.28 21.05
C GLU A 105 69.07 -22.30 19.88
N GLN A 106 70.08 -22.15 19.02
CA GLN A 106 69.99 -21.34 17.81
C GLN A 106 68.96 -21.88 16.83
N GLU A 107 68.91 -23.20 16.62
CA GLU A 107 67.92 -23.84 15.74
C GLU A 107 66.49 -23.69 16.30
N ARG A 108 66.30 -23.85 17.62
CA ARG A 108 65.00 -23.59 18.27
C ARG A 108 64.57 -22.15 18.11
N LYS A 109 65.46 -21.18 18.35
CA LYS A 109 65.15 -19.75 18.19
C LYS A 109 64.82 -19.39 16.73
N ALA A 110 65.50 -20.01 15.76
CA ALA A 110 65.20 -19.83 14.34
C ALA A 110 63.81 -20.39 13.99
N LYS A 111 63.49 -21.62 14.39
CA LYS A 111 62.17 -22.24 14.17
C LYS A 111 61.04 -21.49 14.86
N GLU A 112 61.27 -20.96 16.07
CA GLU A 112 60.29 -20.17 16.80
C GLU A 112 60.01 -18.83 16.11
N LYS A 113 61.04 -18.16 15.57
CA LYS A 113 60.85 -16.95 14.76
C LYS A 113 60.11 -17.23 13.45
N GLU A 114 60.49 -18.28 12.73
CA GLU A 114 59.84 -18.67 11.47
C GLU A 114 58.36 -19.01 11.69
N THR A 115 58.05 -19.78 12.74
CA THR A 115 56.66 -20.11 13.09
C THR A 115 55.86 -18.90 13.56
N ALA A 116 56.47 -17.98 14.32
CA ALA A 116 55.83 -16.72 14.71
C ALA A 116 55.54 -15.81 13.51
N GLU A 117 56.48 -15.70 12.56
CA GLU A 117 56.32 -14.94 11.33
C GLU A 117 55.25 -15.54 10.43
N ALA A 118 55.24 -16.86 10.24
CA ALA A 118 54.22 -17.57 9.47
C ALA A 118 52.82 -17.40 10.10
N GLN A 119 52.70 -17.49 11.43
CA GLN A 119 51.44 -17.24 12.13
C GLN A 119 50.99 -15.78 12.02
N ALA A 120 51.91 -14.82 12.09
CA ALA A 120 51.60 -13.41 11.92
C ALA A 120 51.11 -13.10 10.50
N GLN A 121 51.75 -13.67 9.47
CA GLN A 121 51.33 -13.54 8.08
C GLN A 121 49.96 -14.21 7.85
N ALA A 122 49.73 -15.41 8.39
CA ALA A 122 48.44 -16.09 8.28
C ALA A 122 47.31 -15.32 8.98
N LYS A 123 47.57 -14.70 10.15
CA LYS A 123 46.60 -13.83 10.83
C LYS A 123 46.30 -12.57 10.02
N LYS A 124 47.32 -11.94 9.43
CA LYS A 124 47.15 -10.76 8.55
C LYS A 124 46.33 -11.11 7.31
N ALA A 125 46.63 -12.22 6.64
CA ALA A 125 45.87 -12.69 5.46
C ALA A 125 44.40 -12.95 5.79
N ARG A 126 44.12 -13.67 6.90
CA ARG A 126 42.74 -13.93 7.36
C ARG A 126 42.00 -12.64 7.73
N ALA A 127 42.66 -11.68 8.35
CA ALA A 127 42.06 -10.39 8.70
C ALA A 127 41.69 -9.57 7.44
N ILE A 128 42.54 -9.58 6.42
CA ILE A 128 42.27 -8.92 5.13
C ILE A 128 41.09 -9.61 4.43
N GLU A 129 41.11 -10.94 4.33
CA GLU A 129 40.02 -11.71 3.70
C GLU A 129 38.67 -11.47 4.41
N GLN A 130 38.65 -11.48 5.75
CA GLN A 130 37.42 -11.18 6.51
C GLN A 130 36.93 -9.75 6.28
N LYS A 131 37.84 -8.77 6.21
CA LYS A 131 37.47 -7.38 5.96
C LYS A 131 36.92 -7.18 4.56
N GLU A 132 37.51 -7.80 3.54
CA GLU A 132 37.03 -7.74 2.16
C GLU A 132 35.70 -8.48 2.01
N ARG A 133 35.53 -9.66 2.64
CA ARG A 133 34.25 -10.37 2.65
C ARG A 133 33.13 -9.61 3.37
N ALA A 134 33.46 -8.90 4.46
CA ALA A 134 32.51 -8.04 5.16
C ALA A 134 32.09 -6.84 4.30
N LYS A 135 33.04 -6.17 3.63
CA LYS A 135 32.75 -5.09 2.69
C LYS A 135 31.90 -5.56 1.50
N ALA A 136 32.23 -6.72 0.92
CA ALA A 136 31.47 -7.29 -0.19
C ALA A 136 30.00 -7.58 0.21
N LYS A 137 29.79 -8.21 1.37
CA LYS A 137 28.45 -8.46 1.92
C LYS A 137 27.68 -7.18 2.21
N GLN A 138 28.35 -6.14 2.71
CA GLN A 138 27.72 -4.85 3.00
C GLN A 138 27.33 -4.12 1.70
N ALA A 139 28.19 -4.14 0.69
CA ALA A 139 27.91 -3.57 -0.62
C ALA A 139 26.76 -4.30 -1.33
N GLU A 140 26.70 -5.63 -1.23
CA GLU A 140 25.59 -6.44 -1.78
C GLU A 140 24.26 -6.13 -1.08
N LYS A 141 24.25 -6.06 0.25
CA LYS A 141 23.05 -5.65 1.01
C LYS A 141 22.57 -4.25 0.62
N GLN A 142 23.49 -3.27 0.52
CA GLN A 142 23.13 -1.92 0.11
C GLN A 142 22.56 -1.87 -1.31
N LYS A 143 23.10 -2.67 -2.25
CA LYS A 143 22.54 -2.77 -3.60
C LYS A 143 21.14 -3.39 -3.60
N GLN A 144 20.91 -4.46 -2.85
CA GLN A 144 19.59 -5.10 -2.73
C GLN A 144 18.56 -4.17 -2.08
N GLU A 145 18.93 -3.46 -1.01
CA GLU A 145 18.06 -2.48 -0.35
C GLU A 145 17.72 -1.31 -1.29
N ALA A 146 18.71 -0.78 -2.02
CA ALA A 146 18.49 0.28 -2.99
C ALA A 146 17.60 -0.17 -4.17
N GLU A 147 17.80 -1.38 -4.69
CA GLU A 147 16.97 -1.93 -5.78
C GLU A 147 15.53 -2.20 -5.31
N SER A 148 15.35 -2.76 -4.11
CA SER A 148 14.03 -2.97 -3.51
C SER A 148 13.31 -1.65 -3.26
N ALA A 149 14.01 -0.63 -2.75
CA ALA A 149 13.45 0.69 -2.53
C ALA A 149 13.07 1.38 -3.86
N ALA A 150 13.90 1.24 -4.90
CA ALA A 150 13.61 1.78 -6.23
C ALA A 150 12.40 1.09 -6.88
N LYS A 151 12.29 -0.25 -6.78
CA LYS A 151 11.12 -1.01 -7.26
C LYS A 151 9.85 -0.60 -6.52
N ALA A 152 9.88 -0.54 -5.18
CA ALA A 152 8.73 -0.12 -4.38
C ALA A 152 8.28 1.32 -4.71
N ALA A 153 9.22 2.25 -4.92
CA ALA A 153 8.90 3.62 -5.30
C ALA A 153 8.31 3.71 -6.73
N ALA A 154 8.84 2.91 -7.67
CA ALA A 154 8.33 2.85 -9.04
C ALA A 154 6.91 2.25 -9.09
N ASP A 155 6.66 1.17 -8.36
CA ASP A 155 5.34 0.54 -8.29
C ASP A 155 4.32 1.48 -7.63
N LYS A 156 4.70 2.14 -6.53
CA LYS A 156 3.83 3.13 -5.88
C LYS A 156 3.46 4.27 -6.84
N ARG A 157 4.44 4.84 -7.57
CA ARG A 157 4.18 5.88 -8.58
C ARG A 157 3.25 5.39 -9.69
N LYS A 158 3.43 4.18 -10.21
CA LYS A 158 2.53 3.61 -11.22
C LYS A 158 1.11 3.45 -10.70
N THR A 159 0.95 2.94 -9.47
CA THR A 159 -0.39 2.79 -8.87
C THR A 159 -1.08 4.14 -8.62
N GLU A 160 -0.34 5.17 -8.19
CA GLU A 160 -0.86 6.53 -8.00
C GLU A 160 -1.23 7.16 -9.35
N GLU A 161 -0.39 7.03 -10.38
CA GLU A 161 -0.66 7.56 -11.71
C GLU A 161 -1.87 6.87 -12.38
N ASP A 162 -1.99 5.55 -12.27
CA ASP A 162 -3.15 4.81 -12.78
C ASP A 162 -4.45 5.16 -12.03
N ALA A 163 -4.36 5.37 -10.71
CA ALA A 163 -5.50 5.82 -9.92
C ALA A 163 -5.94 7.24 -10.31
N LEU A 164 -4.99 8.17 -10.51
CA LEU A 164 -5.27 9.52 -10.97
C LEU A 164 -5.87 9.54 -12.38
N LYS A 165 -5.32 8.76 -13.32
CA LYS A 165 -5.86 8.64 -14.69
C LYS A 165 -7.28 8.07 -14.69
N LYS A 166 -7.56 7.05 -13.88
CA LYS A 166 -8.92 6.50 -13.75
C LYS A 166 -9.89 7.51 -13.14
N ALA A 167 -9.48 8.22 -12.09
CA ALA A 167 -10.30 9.26 -11.47
C ALA A 167 -10.59 10.43 -12.42
N GLU A 168 -9.60 10.86 -13.20
CA GLU A 168 -9.78 11.92 -14.19
C GLU A 168 -10.68 11.49 -15.35
N ALA A 169 -10.48 10.27 -15.88
CA ALA A 169 -11.32 9.71 -16.93
C ALA A 169 -12.78 9.56 -16.47
N GLU A 170 -13.00 9.10 -15.23
CA GLU A 170 -14.34 8.99 -14.65
C GLU A 170 -14.98 10.37 -14.44
N ARG A 171 -14.22 11.35 -13.93
CA ARG A 171 -14.70 12.73 -13.79
C ARG A 171 -15.11 13.33 -15.14
N LYS A 172 -14.28 13.15 -16.18
CA LYS A 172 -14.56 13.66 -17.53
C LYS A 172 -15.81 13.01 -18.12
N LYS A 173 -15.97 11.68 -17.96
CA LYS A 173 -17.17 10.96 -18.41
C LYS A 173 -18.43 11.43 -17.69
N ARG A 174 -18.37 11.64 -16.37
CA ARG A 174 -19.50 12.17 -15.59
C ARG A 174 -19.86 13.61 -15.99
N GLU A 175 -18.88 14.44 -16.30
CA GLU A 175 -19.12 15.82 -16.76
C GLU A 175 -19.75 15.86 -18.16
N GLU A 176 -19.28 15.02 -19.08
CA GLU A 176 -19.85 14.88 -20.43
C GLU A 176 -21.30 14.37 -20.37
N GLU A 177 -21.55 13.31 -19.60
CA GLU A 177 -22.89 12.76 -19.42
C GLU A 177 -23.86 13.76 -18.76
N ALA A 178 -23.37 14.59 -17.83
CA ALA A 178 -24.16 15.66 -17.22
C ALA A 178 -24.49 16.78 -18.21
N LYS A 179 -23.54 17.16 -19.09
CA LYS A 179 -23.76 18.14 -20.16
C LYS A 179 -24.77 17.63 -21.18
N ASP A 180 -24.65 16.37 -21.61
CA ASP A 180 -25.58 15.76 -22.56
C ASP A 180 -27.00 15.68 -21.99
N ARG A 181 -27.14 15.25 -20.74
CA ARG A 181 -28.45 15.24 -20.06
C ARG A 181 -29.06 16.64 -19.91
N ALA A 182 -28.24 17.65 -19.61
CA ALA A 182 -28.71 19.03 -19.52
C ALA A 182 -29.17 19.56 -20.89
N ALA A 183 -28.40 19.30 -21.95
CA ALA A 183 -28.73 19.71 -23.32
C ALA A 183 -30.01 19.00 -23.83
N GLU A 184 -30.19 17.71 -23.55
CA GLU A 184 -31.41 16.98 -23.92
C GLU A 184 -32.64 17.53 -23.16
N ALA A 185 -32.49 17.80 -21.86
CA ALA A 185 -33.56 18.39 -21.06
C ALA A 185 -33.97 19.78 -21.55
N GLU A 186 -33.00 20.61 -21.96
CA GLU A 186 -33.27 21.92 -22.56
C GLU A 186 -33.98 21.80 -23.90
N ARG A 187 -33.53 20.89 -24.80
CA ARG A 187 -34.20 20.64 -26.08
C ARG A 187 -35.65 20.19 -25.90
N LYS A 188 -35.92 19.28 -24.95
CA LYS A 188 -37.29 18.85 -24.64
C LYS A 188 -38.15 19.99 -24.10
N ARG A 189 -37.61 20.87 -23.25
CA ARG A 189 -38.34 22.05 -22.77
C ARG A 189 -38.65 23.03 -23.90
N GLN A 190 -37.70 23.29 -24.80
CA GLN A 190 -37.92 24.16 -25.96
C GLN A 190 -38.97 23.58 -26.91
N GLN A 191 -38.93 22.28 -27.19
CA GLN A 191 -39.94 21.59 -27.99
C GLN A 191 -41.33 21.67 -27.36
N ALA A 192 -41.45 21.40 -26.05
CA ALA A 192 -42.72 21.49 -25.33
C ALA A 192 -43.30 22.92 -25.35
N MET A 193 -42.45 23.95 -25.17
CA MET A 193 -42.89 25.35 -25.27
C MET A 193 -43.36 25.71 -26.68
N GLN A 194 -42.66 25.23 -27.72
CA GLN A 194 -43.04 25.47 -29.11
C GLN A 194 -44.36 24.78 -29.47
N GLU A 195 -44.57 23.54 -29.00
CA GLU A 195 -45.81 22.80 -29.20
C GLU A 195 -46.99 23.48 -28.48
N GLN A 196 -46.80 23.92 -27.23
CA GLN A 196 -47.81 24.68 -26.49
C GLN A 196 -48.18 25.97 -27.20
N MET A 197 -47.20 26.73 -27.70
CA MET A 197 -47.45 27.96 -28.45
C MET A 197 -48.23 27.70 -29.73
N LEU A 198 -47.90 26.63 -30.46
CA LEU A 198 -48.61 26.24 -31.68
C LEU A 198 -50.06 25.82 -31.36
N GLN A 199 -50.27 25.02 -30.32
CA GLN A 199 -51.61 24.62 -29.89
C GLN A 199 -52.46 25.82 -29.46
N GLU A 200 -51.87 26.78 -28.73
CA GLU A 200 -52.56 27.99 -28.32
C GLU A 200 -52.94 28.87 -29.53
N GLN A 201 -52.06 28.99 -30.53
CA GLN A 201 -52.36 29.72 -31.77
C GLN A 201 -53.50 29.06 -32.55
N LEU A 202 -53.47 27.73 -32.71
CA LEU A 202 -54.54 26.99 -33.38
C LEU A 202 -55.88 27.14 -32.65
N ALA A 203 -55.88 27.05 -31.32
CA ALA A 203 -57.07 27.25 -30.50
C ALA A 203 -57.63 28.68 -30.63
N LYS A 204 -56.76 29.69 -30.63
CA LYS A 204 -57.16 31.10 -30.86
C LYS A 204 -57.74 31.31 -32.25
N GLU A 205 -57.14 30.73 -33.29
CA GLU A 205 -57.64 30.84 -34.66
C GLU A 205 -59.02 30.17 -34.79
N GLN A 206 -59.18 28.96 -34.24
CA GLN A 206 -60.46 28.26 -34.24
C GLN A 206 -61.54 29.04 -33.49
N ALA A 207 -61.21 29.62 -32.33
CA ALA A 207 -62.14 30.46 -31.56
C ALA A 207 -62.51 31.75 -32.30
N ALA A 208 -61.56 32.37 -33.01
CA ALA A 208 -61.83 33.55 -33.83
C ALA A 208 -62.75 33.20 -35.02
N ARG A 209 -62.47 32.09 -35.72
CA ARG A 209 -63.29 31.62 -36.84
C ARG A 209 -64.71 31.26 -36.39
N SER A 210 -64.85 30.56 -35.26
CA SER A 210 -66.17 30.20 -34.73
C SER A 210 -66.97 31.43 -34.31
N LYS A 211 -66.33 32.45 -33.72
CA LYS A 211 -66.96 33.73 -33.40
C LYS A 211 -67.47 34.46 -34.65
N ILE A 212 -66.66 34.56 -35.70
CA ILE A 212 -67.05 35.18 -36.98
C ILE A 212 -68.23 34.41 -37.58
N ARG A 213 -68.16 33.08 -37.61
CA ARG A 213 -69.23 32.22 -38.13
C ARG A 213 -70.54 32.43 -37.35
N GLN A 214 -70.48 32.49 -36.02
CA GLN A 214 -71.66 32.78 -35.19
C GLN A 214 -72.27 34.14 -35.51
N GLN A 215 -71.45 35.18 -35.69
CA GLN A 215 -71.93 36.51 -36.08
C GLN A 215 -72.63 36.48 -37.45
N GLN A 216 -72.06 35.80 -38.43
CA GLN A 216 -72.68 35.63 -39.75
C GLN A 216 -74.01 34.86 -39.67
N VAL A 217 -74.06 33.80 -38.87
CA VAL A 217 -75.29 33.03 -38.65
C VAL A 217 -76.36 33.93 -38.05
N VAL A 218 -76.05 34.71 -37.01
CA VAL A 218 -77.02 35.63 -36.39
C VAL A 218 -77.50 36.69 -37.38
N SER A 219 -76.61 37.32 -38.14
CA SER A 219 -77.01 38.32 -39.14
C SER A 219 -77.91 37.75 -40.24
N GLU A 220 -77.61 36.53 -40.70
CA GLU A 220 -78.46 35.85 -41.69
C GLU A 220 -79.80 35.44 -41.07
N VAL A 221 -79.83 34.95 -39.82
CA VAL A 221 -81.08 34.65 -39.10
C VAL A 221 -81.97 35.89 -39.05
N ASP A 222 -81.43 37.06 -38.70
CA ASP A 222 -82.20 38.29 -38.60
C ASP A 222 -82.72 38.78 -39.96
N LYS A 223 -81.90 38.64 -41.01
CA LYS A 223 -82.34 38.87 -42.41
C LYS A 223 -83.52 37.98 -42.79
N TYR A 224 -83.45 36.68 -42.51
CA TYR A 224 -84.57 35.77 -42.80
C TYR A 224 -85.79 36.04 -41.92
N ARG A 225 -85.62 36.42 -40.65
CA ARG A 225 -86.73 36.87 -39.80
C ARG A 225 -87.45 38.06 -40.42
N ALA A 226 -86.72 39.05 -40.94
CA ALA A 226 -87.32 40.19 -41.63
C ALA A 226 -88.06 39.77 -42.91
N LEU A 227 -87.47 38.90 -43.74
CA LEU A 227 -88.14 38.36 -44.94
C LEU A 227 -89.41 37.57 -44.60
N ILE A 228 -89.37 36.78 -43.53
CA ILE A 228 -90.53 36.04 -43.02
C ILE A 228 -91.62 37.01 -42.54
N MET A 229 -91.26 38.03 -41.75
CA MET A 229 -92.23 39.03 -41.28
C MET A 229 -92.87 39.78 -42.45
N ALA A 230 -92.07 40.22 -43.43
CA ALA A 230 -92.58 40.88 -44.63
C ALA A 230 -93.54 39.98 -45.42
N ARG A 231 -93.20 38.69 -45.58
CA ARG A 231 -94.08 37.72 -46.26
C ARG A 231 -95.40 37.51 -45.52
N ILE A 232 -95.37 37.49 -44.18
CA ILE A 232 -96.58 37.37 -43.37
C ILE A 232 -97.42 38.64 -43.45
N GLN A 233 -96.79 39.83 -43.39
CA GLN A 233 -97.46 41.12 -43.51
C GLN A 233 -98.18 41.28 -44.85
N GLN A 234 -97.59 40.83 -45.96
CA GLN A 234 -98.23 40.83 -47.28
C GLN A 234 -99.57 40.07 -47.32
N ASN A 235 -99.71 39.03 -46.50
CA ASN A 235 -100.92 38.20 -46.43
C ASN A 235 -101.83 38.60 -45.25
N LEU A 236 -101.46 39.63 -44.48
CA LEU A 236 -102.21 40.05 -43.30
C LEU A 236 -103.39 40.93 -43.72
N LEU A 237 -104.61 40.51 -43.40
CA LEU A 237 -105.80 41.32 -43.57
C LEU A 237 -105.90 42.31 -42.41
N ILE A 238 -105.71 43.59 -42.72
CA ILE A 238 -105.67 44.69 -41.73
C ILE A 238 -107.07 45.27 -41.55
N ASP A 239 -107.44 45.54 -40.30
CA ASP A 239 -108.67 46.22 -39.89
C ASP A 239 -108.29 47.38 -38.96
N GLU A 240 -108.98 48.51 -39.02
CA GLU A 240 -108.74 49.69 -38.17
C GLU A 240 -108.74 49.35 -36.67
N LYS A 241 -109.52 48.36 -36.24
CA LYS A 241 -109.58 47.89 -34.84
C LYS A 241 -108.28 47.23 -34.36
N MET A 242 -107.37 46.89 -35.27
CA MET A 242 -106.08 46.29 -34.96
C MET A 242 -104.97 47.32 -34.71
N LYS A 243 -105.29 48.63 -34.73
CA LYS A 243 -104.32 49.69 -34.52
C LYS A 243 -103.66 49.59 -33.14
N ASN A 244 -102.33 49.66 -33.12
CA ASN A 244 -101.49 49.49 -31.92
C ASN A 244 -101.61 48.12 -31.24
N GLN A 245 -102.30 47.16 -31.84
CA GLN A 245 -102.39 45.79 -31.33
C GLN A 245 -101.28 44.91 -31.91
N GLN A 246 -100.98 43.81 -31.22
CA GLN A 246 -99.94 42.87 -31.64
C GLN A 246 -100.32 41.44 -31.26
N CYS A 247 -99.82 40.47 -32.02
CA CYS A 247 -99.87 39.06 -31.64
C CYS A 247 -98.49 38.43 -31.68
N ARG A 248 -98.14 37.70 -30.64
CA ARG A 248 -96.95 36.86 -30.64
C ARG A 248 -97.33 35.45 -31.09
N VAL A 249 -96.61 34.93 -32.08
CA VAL A 249 -96.83 33.59 -32.64
C VAL A 249 -95.54 32.77 -32.61
N ASN A 250 -95.70 31.46 -32.42
CA ASN A 250 -94.66 30.47 -32.62
C ASN A 250 -94.89 29.75 -33.94
N ILE A 251 -93.87 29.73 -34.81
CA ILE A 251 -93.93 29.12 -36.14
C ILE A 251 -92.85 28.04 -36.22
N ARG A 252 -93.24 26.85 -36.70
CA ARG A 252 -92.31 25.76 -37.00
C ARG A 252 -92.21 25.53 -38.50
N LEU A 253 -90.98 25.50 -39.01
CA LEU A 253 -90.68 25.39 -40.44
C LEU A 253 -89.96 24.07 -40.74
N GLY A 254 -90.32 23.45 -41.86
CA GLY A 254 -89.55 22.38 -42.49
C GLY A 254 -88.33 22.95 -43.22
N PHE A 255 -87.38 22.09 -43.61
CA PHE A 255 -86.12 22.50 -44.27
C PHE A 255 -86.33 23.25 -45.61
N ASN A 256 -87.45 23.00 -46.28
CA ASN A 256 -87.87 23.69 -47.50
C ASN A 256 -88.66 24.99 -47.24
N GLY A 257 -88.80 25.42 -45.98
CA GLY A 257 -89.57 26.59 -45.59
C GLY A 257 -91.07 26.33 -45.39
N LEU A 258 -91.53 25.09 -45.56
CA LEU A 258 -92.94 24.72 -45.36
C LEU A 258 -93.37 24.96 -43.90
N VAL A 259 -94.50 25.64 -43.71
CA VAL A 259 -95.07 25.84 -42.38
C VAL A 259 -95.70 24.55 -41.86
N THR A 260 -95.06 23.93 -40.86
CA THR A 260 -95.54 22.67 -40.26
C THR A 260 -96.50 22.91 -39.10
N GLN A 261 -96.30 23.99 -38.36
CA GLN A 261 -97.12 24.32 -37.20
C GLN A 261 -97.10 25.83 -36.95
N VAL A 262 -98.26 26.38 -36.57
CA VAL A 262 -98.37 27.74 -36.07
C VAL A 262 -99.22 27.76 -34.79
N LYS A 263 -98.73 28.42 -33.75
CA LYS A 263 -99.41 28.58 -32.45
C LYS A 263 -99.40 30.04 -32.03
N SER A 264 -100.51 30.53 -31.49
CA SER A 264 -100.51 31.83 -30.81
C SER A 264 -99.89 31.68 -29.42
N LEU A 265 -98.98 32.58 -29.06
CA LEU A 265 -98.39 32.70 -27.73
C LEU A 265 -99.05 33.81 -26.90
N GLY A 266 -100.01 34.54 -27.48
CA GLY A 266 -100.76 35.61 -26.80
C GLY A 266 -100.66 36.98 -27.50
N GLY A 267 -101.67 37.81 -27.26
CA GLY A 267 -101.88 39.11 -27.89
C GLY A 267 -103.36 39.43 -28.07
N ASP A 268 -103.67 40.41 -28.91
CA ASP A 268 -105.06 40.71 -29.29
C ASP A 268 -105.68 39.58 -30.13
N LYS A 269 -106.95 39.27 -29.87
CA LYS A 269 -107.64 38.14 -30.51
C LYS A 269 -107.79 38.33 -32.02
N LEU A 270 -108.17 39.53 -32.46
CA LEU A 270 -108.37 39.84 -33.88
C LEU A 270 -107.04 39.78 -34.63
N VAL A 271 -105.98 40.36 -34.06
CA VAL A 271 -104.64 40.31 -34.65
C VAL A 271 -104.09 38.88 -34.67
N CYS A 272 -104.31 38.09 -33.61
CA CYS A 272 -103.85 36.72 -33.57
C CYS A 272 -104.54 35.83 -34.60
N GLU A 273 -105.86 35.94 -34.76
CA GLU A 273 -106.58 35.18 -35.78
C GLU A 273 -106.15 35.58 -37.20
N ALA A 274 -105.96 36.88 -37.46
CA ALA A 274 -105.45 37.38 -38.73
C ALA A 274 -104.02 36.87 -39.00
N ALA A 275 -103.13 36.92 -38.00
CA ALA A 275 -101.77 36.42 -38.08
C ALA A 275 -101.70 34.92 -38.37
N LEU A 276 -102.51 34.10 -37.67
CA LEU A 276 -102.56 32.65 -37.89
C LEU A 276 -103.04 32.31 -39.32
N ARG A 277 -103.98 33.08 -39.87
CA ARG A 277 -104.42 32.92 -41.27
C ARG A 277 -103.30 33.33 -42.25
N ALA A 278 -102.70 34.50 -42.05
CA ALA A 278 -101.64 35.02 -42.92
C ALA A 278 -100.44 34.06 -43.01
N VAL A 279 -100.03 33.47 -41.88
CA VAL A 279 -98.95 32.46 -41.82
C VAL A 279 -99.33 31.18 -42.58
N ARG A 280 -100.56 30.69 -42.44
CA ARG A 280 -101.02 29.50 -43.17
C ARG A 280 -101.16 29.76 -44.68
N MET A 281 -101.59 30.95 -45.07
CA MET A 281 -101.69 31.35 -46.47
C MET A 281 -100.33 31.51 -47.16
N ALA A 282 -99.26 31.76 -46.39
CA ALA A 282 -97.93 31.85 -46.95
C ALA A 282 -97.42 30.50 -47.49
N ASP A 283 -97.95 29.37 -46.99
CA ASP A 283 -97.59 27.96 -47.26
C ASP A 283 -96.09 27.65 -47.02
N THR A 284 -95.21 28.29 -47.80
CA THR A 284 -93.76 28.30 -47.64
C THR A 284 -93.24 29.68 -47.27
N LEU A 285 -92.43 29.74 -46.22
CA LEU A 285 -91.74 30.96 -45.79
C LEU A 285 -90.25 30.93 -46.20
N PRO A 286 -89.62 32.10 -46.46
CA PRO A 286 -88.20 32.15 -46.82
C PRO A 286 -87.31 31.58 -45.71
N VAL A 287 -86.45 30.63 -46.05
CA VAL A 287 -85.47 30.03 -45.13
C VAL A 287 -84.09 29.96 -45.76
N SER A 288 -83.06 29.96 -44.91
CA SER A 288 -81.67 29.76 -45.36
C SER A 288 -81.40 28.31 -45.72
N LYS A 289 -80.56 28.09 -46.73
CA LYS A 289 -79.99 26.78 -47.05
C LYS A 289 -78.87 26.38 -46.09
N ASP A 290 -78.32 27.34 -45.34
CA ASP A 290 -77.30 27.09 -44.33
C ASP A 290 -77.91 26.40 -43.12
N LYS A 291 -77.37 25.24 -42.75
CA LYS A 291 -77.87 24.41 -41.65
C LYS A 291 -77.87 25.16 -40.32
N ASP A 292 -76.80 25.90 -40.00
CA ASP A 292 -76.67 26.57 -38.70
C ASP A 292 -77.70 27.70 -38.55
N VAL A 293 -78.01 28.39 -39.65
CA VAL A 293 -79.06 29.41 -39.73
C VAL A 293 -80.44 28.77 -39.66
N PHE A 294 -80.66 27.68 -40.41
CA PHE A 294 -81.93 26.96 -40.40
C PHE A 294 -82.28 26.38 -39.02
N GLU A 295 -81.29 25.84 -38.30
CA GLU A 295 -81.49 25.33 -36.94
C GLU A 295 -82.04 26.39 -35.97
N GLN A 296 -81.69 27.67 -36.18
CA GLN A 296 -82.26 28.79 -35.42
C GLN A 296 -83.64 29.25 -35.96
N LEU A 297 -83.93 29.03 -37.24
CA LEU A 297 -85.18 29.44 -37.90
C LEU A 297 -86.29 28.38 -37.85
N LYS A 298 -85.96 27.10 -37.63
CA LYS A 298 -86.91 25.98 -37.65
C LYS A 298 -88.06 26.12 -36.63
N ASN A 299 -87.82 26.87 -35.55
CA ASN A 299 -88.79 27.12 -34.49
C ASN A 299 -88.59 28.53 -33.95
N ILE A 300 -89.33 29.49 -34.50
CA ILE A 300 -89.17 30.91 -34.19
C ILE A 300 -90.41 31.50 -33.53
N ASN A 301 -90.16 32.49 -32.68
CA ASN A 301 -91.20 33.34 -32.12
C ASN A 301 -91.15 34.70 -32.81
N LEU A 302 -92.25 35.11 -33.41
CA LEU A 302 -92.38 36.40 -34.06
C LEU A 302 -93.48 37.21 -33.39
N THR A 303 -93.32 38.53 -33.36
CA THR A 303 -94.36 39.46 -32.91
C THR A 303 -94.87 40.21 -34.12
N ILE A 304 -96.12 39.96 -34.48
CA ILE A 304 -96.75 40.53 -35.66
C ILE A 304 -97.54 41.76 -35.21
N LYS A 305 -97.23 42.90 -35.82
CA LYS A 305 -97.98 44.16 -35.72
C LYS A 305 -98.48 44.54 -37.11
N PRO A 306 -99.77 44.88 -37.27
CA PRO A 306 -100.25 45.47 -38.52
C PRO A 306 -99.59 46.83 -38.75
N GLU A 307 -99.11 47.05 -39.98
CA GLU A 307 -98.59 48.34 -40.45
C GLU A 307 -99.73 49.09 -41.16
N PHE A 308 -100.04 50.30 -40.68
CA PHE A 308 -101.11 51.16 -41.20
C PHE A 308 -100.53 52.32 -42.00
#